data_AF-A0A5R2MT05-F1
#
_entry.id   AF-A0A5R2MT05-F1
#
_cell.length_a   1.000
_cell.length_b   1.000
_cell.length_c   1.000
_cell.angle_alpha   90.00
_cell.angle_beta   90.00
_cell.angle_gamma   90.00
#
_symmetry.space_group_name_H-M   'P 1'
#
loop_
_entity.id
_entity.type
_entity.pdbx_description
1 polymer ?
#
loop_
_entity_poly.entity_id
_entity_poly.type
_entity_poly.pdbx_seq_one_letter_code
_entity_poly.pdbx_strand_id
1 'polypeptide(L)'
;VKLTWDECETQYEVERGVECYERQKSHAGAAAWNPLSVGIAYAMIDRITADKVPLITVNHGRTDSTDGRVFPYVFPLLLNPYSETSGIVNYIASKE
;
A
#
# COMPACT_ATOMS: atom_id res chain seq x y z
N VAL A 1 -16.83 16.65 -2.99
CA VAL A 1 -15.91 16.46 -1.85
C VAL A 1 -14.55 17.03 -2.24
N LYS A 2 -13.91 17.85 -1.38
CA LYS A 2 -12.56 18.36 -1.63
C LYS A 2 -11.58 17.55 -0.78
N LEU A 3 -10.56 16.97 -1.39
CA LEU A 3 -9.50 16.26 -0.68
C LEU A 3 -8.37 17.23 -0.32
N THR A 4 -7.69 16.95 0.79
CA THR A 4 -6.44 17.57 1.21
C THR A 4 -5.41 16.47 1.41
N TRP A 5 -4.13 16.83 1.36
CA TRP A 5 -3.03 15.90 1.55
C TRP A 5 -2.07 16.45 2.61
N ASP A 6 -1.46 15.53 3.35
CA ASP A 6 -0.33 15.77 4.24
C ASP A 6 0.81 14.86 3.75
N GLU A 7 2.02 15.39 3.65
CA GLU A 7 3.15 14.74 3.00
C GLU A 7 4.34 14.65 3.94
N CYS A 8 5.06 13.54 3.86
CA CYS A 8 6.27 13.31 4.65
C CYS A 8 7.35 12.65 3.80
N GLU A 9 8.55 13.25 3.78
CA GLU A 9 9.70 12.72 3.05
C GLU A 9 10.28 11.49 3.75
N THR A 10 10.23 10.35 3.07
CA THR A 10 10.68 9.04 3.59
C THR A 10 12.07 8.66 3.11
N GLN A 11 12.59 9.28 2.05
CA GLN A 11 13.78 8.85 1.30
C GLN A 11 13.71 7.39 0.82
N TYR A 12 12.50 6.84 0.70
CA TYR A 12 12.26 5.43 0.43
C TYR A 12 12.78 4.47 1.53
N GLU A 13 13.18 5.01 2.70
CA GLU A 13 13.69 4.26 3.85
C GLU A 13 12.56 3.83 4.78
N VAL A 14 12.63 2.59 5.27
CA VAL A 14 11.54 1.96 6.03
C VAL A 14 11.32 2.64 7.37
N GLU A 15 12.40 2.87 8.13
CA GLU A 15 12.36 3.49 9.44
C GLU A 15 11.78 4.90 9.38
N ARG A 16 12.13 5.66 8.33
CA ARG A 16 11.59 6.99 8.08
C ARG A 16 10.11 6.93 7.69
N GLY A 17 9.72 5.97 6.86
CA GLY A 17 8.31 5.76 6.51
C GLY A 17 7.44 5.43 7.73
N VAL A 18 7.95 4.59 8.64
CA VAL A 18 7.27 4.29 9.91
C VAL A 18 7.20 5.54 10.79
N GLU A 19 8.28 6.31 10.91
CA GLU A 19 8.27 7.57 11.66
C GLU A 19 7.24 8.57 11.11
N CYS A 20 7.19 8.76 9.79
CA CYS A 20 6.18 9.58 9.12
C CYS A 20 4.77 9.17 9.52
N TYR A 21 4.46 7.87 9.44
CA TYR A 21 3.16 7.33 9.82
C TYR A 21 2.83 7.64 11.29
N GLU A 22 3.74 7.32 12.21
CA GLU A 22 3.55 7.52 13.65
C GLU A 22 3.34 9.00 14.00
N ARG A 23 4.03 9.91 13.30
CA ARG A 23 3.86 11.36 13.48
C ARG A 23 2.52 11.84 12.94
N GLN A 24 2.16 11.41 11.72
CA GLN A 24 0.99 11.91 11.00
C GLN A 24 -0.32 11.24 11.43
N LYS A 25 -0.31 10.06 12.04
CA LYS A 25 -1.54 9.32 12.41
C LYS A 25 -2.41 10.02 13.46
N SER A 26 -1.86 11.04 14.13
CA SER A 26 -2.61 11.92 15.03
C SER A 26 -3.62 12.81 14.29
N HIS A 27 -3.47 13.00 12.98
CA HIS A 27 -4.45 13.70 12.16
C HIS A 27 -5.69 12.83 11.94
N ALA A 28 -6.82 13.23 12.51
CA ALA A 28 -8.07 12.52 12.36
C ALA A 28 -8.62 12.64 10.92
N GLY A 29 -9.25 11.56 10.43
CA GLY A 29 -10.01 11.58 9.18
C GLY A 29 -9.19 11.34 7.91
N ALA A 30 -8.00 10.76 8.01
CA ALA A 30 -7.24 10.30 6.84
C ALA A 30 -8.09 9.29 6.02
N ALA A 31 -8.38 9.62 4.76
CA ALA A 31 -9.16 8.77 3.87
C ALA A 31 -8.36 7.54 3.40
N ALA A 32 -7.05 7.71 3.21
CA ALA A 32 -6.12 6.64 2.87
C ALA A 32 -4.67 7.05 3.14
N TRP A 33 -3.82 6.07 3.39
CA TRP A 33 -2.36 6.19 3.42
C TRP A 33 -1.77 5.67 2.12
N ASN A 34 -0.79 6.37 1.56
CA ASN A 34 -0.11 5.96 0.33
C ASN A 34 1.41 6.15 0.46
N PRO A 35 2.16 5.12 0.87
CA PRO A 35 3.59 5.24 1.13
C PRO A 35 4.47 5.16 -0.13
N LEU A 36 3.92 4.72 -1.28
CA LEU A 36 4.61 4.52 -2.57
C LEU A 36 5.83 3.56 -2.56
N SER A 37 6.25 3.08 -1.39
CA SER A 37 7.33 2.11 -1.19
C SER A 37 6.75 0.77 -0.72
N VAL A 38 7.26 -0.31 -1.31
CA VAL A 38 6.88 -1.68 -0.92
C VAL A 38 7.30 -1.98 0.52
N GLY A 39 8.54 -1.65 0.89
CA GLY A 39 9.06 -1.91 2.23
C GLY A 39 8.30 -1.15 3.32
N ILE A 40 8.00 0.13 3.06
CA ILE A 40 7.22 0.96 3.98
C ILE A 40 5.79 0.42 4.09
N ALA A 41 5.13 0.10 2.97
CA ALA A 41 3.79 -0.46 2.99
C ALA A 41 3.72 -1.74 3.84
N TYR A 42 4.71 -2.62 3.74
CA TYR A 42 4.76 -3.86 4.53
C TYR A 42 4.92 -3.56 6.02
N ALA A 43 5.84 -2.66 6.38
CA ALA A 43 6.06 -2.25 7.77
C ALA A 43 4.84 -1.54 8.40
N MET A 44 3.96 -1.00 7.56
CA MET A 44 2.72 -0.34 7.98
C MET A 44 1.55 -1.32 8.20
N ILE A 45 1.54 -2.54 7.64
CA ILE A 45 0.36 -3.44 7.64
C ILE A 45 -0.21 -3.67 9.05
N ASP A 46 0.64 -4.04 10.01
CA ASP A 46 0.17 -4.31 11.38
C ASP A 46 -0.36 -3.04 12.06
N ARG A 47 0.27 -1.89 11.78
CA ARG A 47 -0.10 -0.59 12.34
C ARG A 47 -1.44 -0.09 11.81
N ILE A 48 -1.61 -0.08 10.49
CA ILE A 48 -2.86 0.34 9.85
C ILE A 48 -4.01 -0.61 10.20
N THR A 49 -3.71 -1.89 10.45
CA THR A 49 -4.71 -2.86 10.89
C THR A 49 -5.14 -2.61 12.34
N ALA A 50 -4.19 -2.30 13.23
CA ALA A 50 -4.48 -1.92 14.61
C ALA A 50 -5.26 -0.59 14.69
N ASP A 51 -4.85 0.39 13.88
CA ASP A 51 -5.43 1.74 13.85
C ASP A 51 -6.72 1.80 13.00
N LYS A 52 -7.03 0.73 12.25
CA LYS A 52 -8.22 0.59 11.39
C LYS A 52 -8.33 1.68 10.31
N VAL A 53 -7.20 1.99 9.68
CA VAL A 53 -7.10 3.03 8.63
C VAL A 53 -6.75 2.43 7.28
N PRO A 54 -7.31 2.91 6.16
CA PRO A 54 -7.02 2.35 4.85
C PRO A 54 -5.59 2.62 4.38
N LEU A 55 -4.90 1.58 3.93
CA LEU A 55 -3.64 1.65 3.20
C LEU A 55 -3.90 1.34 1.72
N ILE A 56 -3.60 2.28 0.82
CA ILE A 56 -3.62 2.02 -0.62
C ILE A 56 -2.21 1.74 -1.12
N THR A 57 -2.09 0.78 -2.03
CA THR A 57 -0.83 0.52 -2.75
C THR A 57 -1.10 0.56 -4.23
N VAL A 58 -0.57 1.59 -4.91
CA VAL A 58 -0.83 1.82 -6.33
C VAL A 58 0.31 1.23 -7.15
N ASN A 59 0.03 0.24 -7.99
CA ASN A 59 1.04 -0.37 -8.87
C ASN A 59 2.24 -0.99 -8.11
N HIS A 60 2.01 -1.41 -6.86
CA HIS A 60 2.98 -2.12 -6.02
C HIS A 60 2.23 -2.82 -4.87
N GLY A 61 2.97 -3.55 -4.03
CA GLY A 61 2.46 -4.06 -2.76
C GLY A 61 2.58 -5.56 -2.63
N ARG A 62 1.91 -6.10 -1.61
CA ARG A 62 1.99 -7.52 -1.24
C ARG A 62 1.01 -8.31 -2.09
N THR A 63 1.46 -9.42 -2.69
CA THR A 63 0.63 -10.25 -3.58
C THR A 63 -0.65 -10.75 -2.90
N ASP A 64 -0.53 -11.22 -1.67
CA ASP A 64 -1.62 -11.80 -0.86
C ASP A 64 -2.56 -10.74 -0.24
N SER A 65 -2.22 -9.45 -0.30
CA SER A 65 -3.13 -8.38 0.16
C SER A 65 -4.39 -8.23 -0.68
N THR A 66 -4.47 -8.98 -1.79
CA THR A 66 -5.70 -9.17 -2.57
C THR A 66 -6.80 -9.87 -1.74
N ASP A 67 -6.44 -10.69 -0.75
CA ASP A 67 -7.42 -11.32 0.14
C ASP A 67 -7.80 -10.38 1.29
N GLY A 68 -8.83 -9.56 1.07
CA GLY A 68 -9.35 -8.63 2.07
C GLY A 68 -9.90 -9.28 3.35
N ARG A 69 -10.06 -10.60 3.41
CA ARG A 69 -10.42 -11.30 4.66
C ARG A 69 -9.24 -11.39 5.62
N VAL A 70 -8.02 -11.40 5.08
CA VAL A 70 -6.77 -11.41 5.84
C VAL A 70 -6.23 -9.98 6.01
N PHE A 71 -6.40 -9.14 4.99
CA PHE A 71 -5.90 -7.77 4.96
C PHE A 71 -7.04 -6.73 4.82
N PRO A 72 -7.92 -6.59 5.83
CA PRO A 72 -9.16 -5.81 5.71
C PRO A 72 -8.97 -4.30 5.50
N TYR A 73 -7.75 -3.79 5.73
CA TYR A 73 -7.40 -2.38 5.58
C TYR A 73 -6.37 -2.12 4.48
N VAL A 74 -6.00 -3.13 3.68
CA VAL A 74 -5.08 -2.96 2.55
C VAL A 74 -5.87 -3.03 1.25
N PHE A 75 -5.76 -1.98 0.46
CA PHE A 75 -6.49 -1.81 -0.80
C PHE A 75 -5.48 -1.69 -1.95
N PRO A 76 -5.09 -2.81 -2.58
CA PRO A 76 -4.24 -2.76 -3.76
C PRO A 76 -5.02 -2.13 -4.93
N LEU A 77 -4.41 -1.14 -5.59
CA LEU A 77 -5.00 -0.42 -6.71
C LEU A 77 -4.15 -0.62 -7.98
N LEU A 78 -4.84 -0.76 -9.11
CA LEU A 78 -4.26 -1.07 -10.42
C LEU A 78 -3.63 -2.47 -10.46
N LEU A 79 -2.30 -2.54 -10.43
CA LEU A 79 -1.52 -3.77 -10.55
C LEU A 79 -0.86 -4.12 -9.22
N ASN A 80 -0.68 -5.41 -9.01
CA ASN A 80 0.15 -5.98 -7.97
C ASN A 80 0.98 -7.14 -8.58
N PRO A 81 1.95 -7.70 -7.84
CA PRO A 81 2.84 -8.71 -8.41
C PRO A 81 2.11 -9.94 -8.99
N TYR A 82 0.91 -10.27 -8.47
CA TYR A 82 0.07 -11.34 -9.01
C TYR A 82 -0.40 -11.03 -10.44
N SER A 83 -1.01 -9.85 -10.62
CA SER A 83 -1.56 -9.42 -11.91
C SER A 83 -0.46 -9.16 -12.95
N GLU A 84 0.67 -8.61 -12.51
CA GLU A 84 1.86 -8.41 -13.34
C GLU A 84 2.41 -9.76 -13.85
N THR A 85 2.58 -10.73 -12.95
CA THR A 85 3.05 -12.07 -13.31
C THR A 85 2.08 -12.76 -14.26
N SER A 86 0.77 -12.65 -14.01
CA SER A 86 -0.25 -13.18 -14.93
C SER A 86 -0.13 -12.56 -16.32
N GLY A 87 0.09 -11.25 -16.43
CA GLY A 87 0.33 -10.56 -17.69
C GLY A 87 1.54 -11.12 -18.45
N ILE A 88 2.66 -11.35 -17.75
CA ILE A 88 3.88 -11.93 -18.35
C ILE A 88 3.61 -13.35 -18.86
N VAL A 89 3.00 -14.20 -18.05
CA VAL A 89 2.72 -15.60 -18.41
C VAL A 89 1.78 -15.68 -19.62
N ASN A 90 0.69 -14.90 -19.62
CA ASN A 90 -0.25 -14.86 -20.73
C ASN A 90 0.40 -14.33 -22.01
N TYR A 91 1.29 -13.34 -21.91
CA TYR A 91 2.03 -12.85 -23.06
C TYR A 91 2.93 -13.93 -23.64
N ILE A 92 3.72 -14.63 -22.81
CA ILE A 92 4.58 -15.73 -23.26
C ILE A 92 3.75 -16.82 -23.95
N ALA A 93 2.64 -17.25 -23.33
CA ALA A 93 1.75 -18.26 -23.90
C ALA A 93 1.16 -17.85 -25.26
N SER A 94 0.96 -16.54 -25.51
CA SER A 94 0.48 -16.05 -26.81
C SER A 94 1.54 -16.03 -27.92
N LYS A 95 2.81 -16.31 -27.59
CA LYS A 95 3.94 -16.36 -28.53
C LYS A 95 4.35 -17.78 -28.90
N GLU A 96 3.77 -18.78 -28.26
CA GLU A 96 3.86 -20.21 -28.62
C GLU A 96 2.68 -20.60 -29.53
#